data_AF-A0A645DIN6-F1
#
_entry.id   AF-A0A645DIN6-F1
#
_cell.length_a   1.000
_cell.length_b   1.000
_cell.length_c   1.000
_cell.angle_alpha   90.00
_cell.angle_beta   90.00
_cell.angle_gamma   90.00
#
_symmetry.space_group_name_H-M   'P 1'
#
loop_
_entity.id
_entity.type
_entity.pdbx_description
1 polymer ?
#
loop_
_entity_poly.entity_id
_entity_poly.type
_entity_poly.pdbx_seq_one_letter_code
_entity_poly.pdbx_strand_id
1 'polypeptide(L)'
;MNDVDYYVLNGVPNTAFTEAVAFLFQKRDLELLGLKNPNPEDEHYLALDNFWSSYEIMGVSLVDIRVWEWLYNHPDATPDQLKEAVITAARNVWDTYYADILGGKGETLLGIYSHMIDYPLYLPNYPMGHLIDFQIGQQVRGKNLADEMDRMYTQGRIIPQLWMKNAVGSGISIEPLLASTKAALYALKK
;
A
#
# COMPACT_ATOMS: atom_id res chain seq x y z
N MET A 1 -4.77 21.79 -0.19
CA MET A 1 -4.26 21.81 1.20
C MET A 1 -4.02 23.23 1.72
N ASN A 2 -4.70 24.24 1.16
CA ASN A 2 -4.52 25.62 1.61
C ASN A 2 -5.39 25.94 2.84
N ASP A 3 -6.34 25.06 3.14
CA ASP A 3 -7.36 25.26 4.16
C ASP A 3 -7.10 24.42 5.43
N VAL A 4 -5.86 23.97 5.64
CA VAL A 4 -5.45 23.36 6.91
C VAL A 4 -5.29 24.48 7.95
N ASP A 5 -6.02 24.38 9.07
CA ASP A 5 -6.11 25.43 10.10
C ASP A 5 -4.75 25.95 10.60
N TYR A 6 -3.76 25.06 10.72
CA TYR A 6 -2.43 25.40 11.21
C TYR A 6 -1.38 25.10 10.15
N TYR A 7 -0.61 26.12 9.78
CA TYR A 7 0.47 26.00 8.79
C TYR A 7 1.47 24.86 9.08
N VAL A 8 1.79 24.62 10.36
CA VAL A 8 2.72 23.54 10.78
C VAL A 8 2.17 22.13 10.53
N LEU A 9 0.86 22.00 10.36
CA LEU A 9 0.17 20.77 9.98
C LEU A 9 -0.06 20.67 8.47
N ASN A 10 0.45 21.58 7.65
CA ASN A 10 0.31 21.47 6.19
C ASN A 10 1.02 20.18 5.68
N GLY A 11 0.36 19.49 4.75
CA GLY A 11 0.79 18.20 4.22
C GLY A 11 -0.05 17.03 4.73
N VAL A 12 0.33 15.83 4.31
CA VAL A 12 -0.32 14.56 4.68
C VAL A 12 0.49 13.85 5.77
N PRO A 13 -0.08 12.88 6.50
CA PRO A 13 0.62 12.19 7.58
C PRO A 13 2.00 11.62 7.20
N ASN A 14 2.09 10.93 6.06
CA ASN A 14 3.34 10.41 5.47
C ASN A 14 3.14 10.03 3.99
N THR A 15 4.19 9.53 3.35
CA THR A 15 4.21 9.14 1.93
C THR A 15 3.12 8.14 1.55
N ALA A 16 2.74 7.21 2.44
CA ALA A 16 1.67 6.24 2.15
C ALA A 16 0.33 6.93 1.83
N PHE A 17 0.05 8.09 2.44
CA PHE A 17 -1.16 8.87 2.11
C PHE A 17 -1.06 9.58 0.77
N THR A 18 0.15 9.97 0.34
CA THR A 18 0.37 10.49 -1.02
C THR A 18 0.13 9.39 -2.06
N GLU A 19 0.69 8.20 -1.85
CA GLU A 19 0.47 7.03 -2.72
C GLU A 19 -1.01 6.67 -2.78
N ALA A 20 -1.71 6.68 -1.63
CA ALA A 20 -3.14 6.36 -1.59
C ALA A 20 -3.99 7.30 -2.46
N VAL A 21 -3.67 8.60 -2.48
CA VAL A 21 -4.33 9.55 -3.41
C VAL A 21 -4.04 9.19 -4.84
N ALA A 22 -2.77 8.91 -5.16
CA ALA A 22 -2.37 8.56 -6.52
C ALA A 22 -3.15 7.34 -7.02
N PHE A 23 -3.25 6.28 -6.20
CA PHE A 23 -4.03 5.08 -6.54
C PHE A 23 -5.53 5.37 -6.70
N LEU A 24 -6.10 6.21 -5.84
CA LEU A 24 -7.51 6.59 -5.92
C LEU A 24 -7.84 7.27 -7.25
N PHE A 25 -6.97 8.16 -7.74
CA PHE A 25 -7.14 8.81 -9.04
C PHE A 25 -6.77 7.89 -10.20
N GLN A 26 -5.72 7.08 -10.08
CA GLN A 26 -5.31 6.13 -11.11
C GLN A 26 -6.45 5.16 -11.45
N LYS A 27 -7.23 4.70 -10.46
CA LYS A 27 -8.41 3.83 -10.69
C LYS A 27 -9.52 4.47 -11.55
N ARG A 28 -9.44 5.77 -11.83
CA ARG A 28 -10.44 6.55 -12.58
C ARG A 28 -9.87 7.14 -13.87
N ASP A 29 -8.64 6.77 -14.25
CA ASP A 29 -7.96 7.31 -15.42
C ASP A 29 -8.74 7.07 -16.72
N LEU A 30 -9.25 5.86 -16.96
CA LEU A 30 -10.04 5.52 -18.14
C LEU A 30 -11.39 6.21 -18.14
N GLU A 31 -12.03 6.34 -16.98
CA GLU A 31 -13.27 7.12 -16.85
C GLU A 31 -13.04 8.59 -17.22
N LEU A 32 -11.93 9.19 -16.77
CA LEU A 32 -11.56 10.56 -17.11
C LEU A 32 -11.32 10.74 -18.61
N LEU A 33 -10.80 9.71 -19.29
CA LEU A 33 -10.63 9.69 -20.74
C LEU A 33 -11.91 9.39 -21.52
N GLY A 34 -13.04 9.16 -20.85
CA GLY A 34 -14.32 8.79 -21.47
C GLY A 34 -14.38 7.33 -21.96
N LEU A 35 -13.40 6.50 -21.58
CA LEU A 35 -13.31 5.09 -21.95
C LEU A 35 -14.03 4.25 -20.88
N LYS A 36 -15.34 4.11 -21.01
CA LYS A 36 -16.17 3.31 -20.09
C LYS A 36 -16.50 1.95 -20.70
N ASN A 37 -16.17 0.88 -19.99
CA ASN A 37 -16.67 -0.47 -20.29
C ASN A 37 -17.16 -1.14 -18.99
N PRO A 38 -18.34 -0.74 -18.48
CA PRO A 38 -18.80 -1.19 -17.17
C PRO A 38 -19.13 -2.68 -17.19
N ASN A 39 -18.47 -3.46 -16.32
CA ASN A 39 -18.79 -4.85 -16.04
C ASN A 39 -19.34 -4.96 -14.60
N PRO A 40 -20.48 -5.64 -14.38
CA PRO A 40 -20.99 -5.90 -13.03
C PRO A 40 -19.98 -6.53 -12.06
N GLU A 41 -18.95 -7.21 -12.57
CA GLU A 41 -17.90 -7.86 -11.80
C GLU A 41 -16.66 -6.98 -11.54
N ASP A 42 -16.60 -5.75 -12.07
CA ASP A 42 -15.42 -4.88 -11.97
C ASP A 42 -14.97 -4.65 -10.52
N GLU A 43 -15.91 -4.42 -9.61
CA GLU A 43 -15.58 -4.22 -8.20
C GLU A 43 -14.98 -5.47 -7.55
N HIS A 44 -15.41 -6.66 -7.98
CA HIS A 44 -14.87 -7.93 -7.50
C HIS A 44 -13.46 -8.15 -8.03
N TYR A 45 -13.23 -7.91 -9.32
CA TYR A 45 -11.88 -7.98 -9.89
C TYR A 45 -10.94 -6.95 -9.27
N LEU A 46 -11.40 -5.72 -9.04
CA LEU A 46 -10.60 -4.69 -8.37
C LEU A 46 -10.23 -5.11 -6.94
N ALA A 47 -11.12 -5.76 -6.20
CA ALA A 47 -10.80 -6.26 -4.86
C ALA A 47 -9.75 -7.40 -4.89
N LEU A 48 -9.79 -8.27 -5.89
CA LEU A 48 -8.78 -9.33 -6.07
C LEU A 48 -7.44 -8.74 -6.52
N ASP A 49 -7.44 -7.79 -7.44
CA ASP A 49 -6.26 -7.07 -7.90
C ASP A 49 -5.57 -6.36 -6.74
N ASN A 50 -6.29 -5.54 -5.96
CA ASN A 50 -5.73 -4.88 -4.79
C ASN A 50 -5.17 -5.86 -3.75
N PHE A 51 -5.82 -7.02 -3.56
CA PHE A 51 -5.31 -8.06 -2.67
C PHE A 51 -3.96 -8.60 -3.15
N TRP A 52 -3.86 -8.97 -4.43
CA TRP A 52 -2.62 -9.52 -4.99
C TRP A 52 -1.51 -8.47 -5.06
N SER A 53 -1.79 -7.23 -5.50
CA SER A 53 -0.83 -6.14 -5.52
C SER A 53 -0.31 -5.82 -4.12
N SER A 54 -1.20 -5.78 -3.12
CA SER A 54 -0.82 -5.59 -1.72
C SER A 54 0.06 -6.74 -1.25
N TYR A 55 -0.35 -7.98 -1.48
CA TYR A 55 0.38 -9.16 -1.06
C TYR A 55 1.78 -9.22 -1.70
N GLU A 56 1.93 -8.87 -2.97
CA GLU A 56 3.23 -8.82 -3.64
C GLU A 56 4.16 -7.78 -2.98
N ILE A 57 3.73 -6.52 -2.90
CA ILE A 57 4.60 -5.42 -2.45
C ILE A 57 4.88 -5.46 -0.94
N MET A 58 4.02 -6.10 -0.14
CA MET A 58 4.26 -6.34 1.29
C MET A 58 5.53 -7.16 1.52
N GLY A 59 5.80 -8.18 0.71
CA GLY A 59 6.99 -9.02 0.88
C GLY A 59 8.27 -8.25 0.61
N VAL A 60 8.28 -7.48 -0.46
CA VAL A 60 9.38 -6.57 -0.78
C VAL A 60 9.59 -5.54 0.35
N SER A 61 8.50 -5.00 0.91
CA SER A 61 8.56 -4.06 2.04
C SER A 61 9.17 -4.68 3.29
N LEU A 62 8.90 -5.96 3.56
CA LEU A 62 9.52 -6.70 4.67
C LEU A 62 11.02 -6.91 4.43
N VAL A 63 11.44 -7.13 3.19
CA VAL A 63 12.87 -7.19 2.84
C VAL A 63 13.54 -5.84 3.08
N ASP A 64 12.94 -4.74 2.62
CA ASP A 64 13.41 -3.36 2.85
C ASP A 64 13.63 -3.10 4.36
N ILE A 65 12.61 -3.34 5.19
CA ILE A 65 12.69 -3.16 6.65
C ILE A 65 13.83 -3.99 7.25
N ARG A 66 13.92 -5.28 6.92
CA ARG A 66 14.96 -6.18 7.46
C ARG A 66 16.36 -5.76 7.05
N VAL A 67 16.53 -5.26 5.83
CA VAL A 67 17.82 -4.77 5.32
C VAL A 67 18.25 -3.51 6.08
N TRP A 68 17.32 -2.58 6.35
CA TRP A 68 17.62 -1.40 7.16
C TRP A 68 17.91 -1.73 8.62
N GLU A 69 17.15 -2.63 9.24
CA GLU A 69 17.45 -3.15 10.57
C GLU A 69 18.85 -3.79 10.62
N TRP A 70 19.21 -4.55 9.58
CA TRP A 70 20.55 -5.12 9.47
C TRP A 70 21.63 -4.05 9.32
N LEU A 71 21.43 -3.05 8.46
CA LEU A 71 22.38 -1.94 8.27
C LEU A 71 22.59 -1.13 9.56
N TYR A 72 21.54 -0.85 10.33
CA TYR A 72 21.67 -0.17 11.61
C TYR A 72 22.51 -0.96 12.63
N ASN A 73 22.48 -2.28 12.55
CA ASN A 73 23.30 -3.16 13.38
C ASN A 73 24.73 -3.37 12.83
N HIS A 74 25.01 -2.96 11.59
CA HIS A 74 26.28 -3.14 10.89
C HIS A 74 26.73 -1.83 10.22
N PRO A 75 27.04 -0.77 10.99
CA PRO A 75 27.34 0.56 10.44
C PRO A 75 28.57 0.59 9.51
N ASP A 76 29.48 -0.37 9.66
CA ASP A 76 30.71 -0.48 8.86
C ASP A 76 30.61 -1.52 7.73
N ALA A 77 29.38 -1.92 7.35
CA ALA A 77 29.16 -2.94 6.33
C ALA A 77 29.77 -2.57 4.96
N THR A 78 30.36 -3.55 4.30
CA THR A 78 30.80 -3.41 2.90
C THR A 78 29.64 -3.65 1.92
N PRO A 79 29.74 -3.19 0.66
CA PRO A 79 28.74 -3.50 -0.37
C PRO A 79 28.49 -5.00 -0.56
N ASP A 80 29.53 -5.83 -0.47
CA ASP A 80 29.39 -7.28 -0.57
C ASP A 80 28.59 -7.86 0.60
N GLN A 81 28.84 -7.38 1.82
CA GLN A 81 28.07 -7.81 3.00
C GLN A 81 26.60 -7.37 2.90
N LEU A 82 26.35 -6.15 2.41
CA LEU A 82 24.99 -5.66 2.17
C LEU A 82 24.26 -6.52 1.14
N LYS A 83 24.91 -6.88 0.02
CA LYS A 83 24.34 -7.77 -0.99
C LYS A 83 23.90 -9.10 -0.38
N GLU A 84 24.76 -9.74 0.42
CA GLU A 84 24.43 -10.99 1.09
C GLU A 84 23.31 -10.84 2.11
N ALA A 85 23.24 -9.70 2.82
CA ALA A 85 22.15 -9.39 3.73
C ALA A 85 20.80 -9.26 3.00
N VAL A 86 20.77 -8.58 1.85
CA VAL A 86 19.56 -8.45 1.00
C VAL A 86 19.11 -9.82 0.50
N ILE A 87 20.02 -10.62 -0.07
CA ILE A 87 19.72 -11.98 -0.54
C ILE A 87 19.17 -12.83 0.59
N THR A 88 19.82 -12.79 1.76
CA THR A 88 19.37 -13.54 2.95
C THR A 88 17.99 -13.08 3.42
N ALA A 89 17.74 -11.78 3.49
CA ALA A 89 16.44 -11.24 3.87
C ALA A 89 15.34 -11.66 2.88
N ALA A 90 15.59 -11.57 1.58
CA ALA A 90 14.65 -11.98 0.53
C ALA A 90 14.26 -13.46 0.65
N ARG A 91 15.25 -14.36 0.80
CA ARG A 91 15.00 -15.79 0.99
C ARG A 91 14.20 -16.08 2.24
N ASN A 92 14.55 -15.44 3.35
CA ASN A 92 13.86 -15.64 4.62
C ASN A 92 12.41 -15.14 4.58
N VAL A 93 12.14 -13.98 3.96
CA VAL A 93 10.77 -13.49 3.77
C VAL A 93 9.98 -14.41 2.86
N TRP A 94 10.57 -14.84 1.74
CA TRP A 94 9.93 -15.76 0.81
C TRP A 94 9.57 -17.09 1.47
N ASP A 95 10.52 -17.72 2.15
CA ASP A 95 10.32 -19.01 2.82
C ASP A 95 9.29 -18.94 3.94
N THR A 96 9.17 -17.79 4.61
CA THR A 96 8.22 -17.60 5.71
C THR A 96 6.80 -17.34 5.22
N TYR A 97 6.64 -16.53 4.16
CA TYR A 97 5.32 -16.01 3.78
C TYR A 97 4.83 -16.48 2.41
N TYR A 98 5.72 -16.80 1.47
CA TYR A 98 5.36 -17.05 0.07
C TYR A 98 5.49 -18.50 -0.36
N ALA A 99 6.50 -19.23 0.13
CA ALA A 99 6.82 -20.57 -0.37
C ALA A 99 5.65 -21.58 -0.25
N ASP A 100 4.85 -21.51 0.82
CA ASP A 100 3.72 -22.41 1.02
C ASP A 100 2.52 -22.07 0.11
N ILE A 101 2.47 -20.86 -0.44
CA ILE A 101 1.37 -20.37 -1.29
C ILE A 101 1.76 -20.41 -2.78
N LEU A 102 2.97 -19.95 -3.12
CA LEU A 102 3.46 -19.81 -4.49
C LEU A 102 4.49 -20.87 -4.89
N GLY A 103 5.01 -21.66 -3.94
CA GLY A 103 6.05 -22.65 -4.19
C GLY A 103 7.47 -22.06 -4.25
N GLY A 104 8.45 -22.96 -4.41
CA GLY A 104 9.88 -22.61 -4.44
C GLY A 104 10.42 -22.23 -3.06
N LYS A 105 11.40 -22.96 -2.52
CA LYS A 105 12.11 -22.55 -1.30
C LYS A 105 13.44 -21.90 -1.64
N GLY A 106 13.80 -20.89 -0.89
CA GLY A 106 15.03 -20.13 -1.02
C GLY A 106 15.04 -19.19 -2.22
N GLU A 107 13.88 -18.76 -2.71
CA GLU A 107 13.78 -17.79 -3.81
C GLU A 107 14.22 -16.40 -3.37
N THR A 108 14.74 -15.62 -4.32
CA THR A 108 15.28 -14.27 -4.07
C THR A 108 14.46 -13.15 -4.73
N LEU A 109 13.32 -13.48 -5.32
CA LEU A 109 12.49 -12.57 -6.13
C LEU A 109 12.13 -11.26 -5.40
N LEU A 110 11.91 -11.30 -4.09
CA LEU A 110 11.56 -10.12 -3.29
C LEU A 110 12.70 -9.10 -3.16
N GLY A 111 13.95 -9.48 -3.45
CA GLY A 111 15.13 -8.61 -3.42
C GLY A 111 15.35 -7.80 -4.71
N ILE A 112 14.38 -7.78 -5.63
CA ILE A 112 14.56 -7.20 -6.98
C ILE A 112 14.57 -5.65 -7.01
N TYR A 113 14.05 -4.98 -5.97
CA TYR A 113 13.87 -3.53 -5.97
C TYR A 113 15.08 -2.79 -5.39
N SER A 114 15.94 -2.24 -6.26
CA SER A 114 17.09 -1.42 -5.83
C SER A 114 16.70 -0.15 -5.05
N HIS A 115 15.45 0.32 -5.17
CA HIS A 115 14.92 1.48 -4.45
C HIS A 115 15.06 1.36 -2.93
N MET A 116 15.08 0.14 -2.37
CA MET A 116 15.28 -0.07 -0.93
C MET A 116 16.65 0.42 -0.43
N ILE A 117 17.63 0.58 -1.34
CA ILE A 117 18.98 1.07 -1.02
C ILE A 117 19.08 2.60 -1.25
N ASP A 118 18.46 3.11 -2.32
CA ASP A 118 18.50 4.54 -2.66
C ASP A 118 17.60 5.39 -1.74
N TYR A 119 16.43 4.86 -1.35
CA TYR A 119 15.45 5.54 -0.52
C TYR A 119 15.13 4.73 0.74
N PRO A 120 15.58 5.19 1.93
CA PRO A 120 15.35 4.46 3.17
C PRO A 120 13.87 4.25 3.48
N LEU A 121 13.47 2.99 3.71
CA LEU A 121 12.11 2.62 4.11
C LEU A 121 11.02 3.18 3.18
N TYR A 122 11.32 3.21 1.88
CA TYR A 122 10.39 3.71 0.86
C TYR A 122 9.29 2.71 0.55
N LEU A 123 9.66 1.43 0.37
CA LEU A 123 8.75 0.39 -0.10
C LEU A 123 7.60 0.10 0.88
N PRO A 124 7.81 0.13 2.23
CA PRO A 124 6.72 0.01 3.20
C PRO A 124 5.58 1.02 3.05
N ASN A 125 5.78 2.14 2.35
CA ASN A 125 4.70 3.10 2.10
C ASN A 125 3.66 2.58 1.09
N TYR A 126 4.05 1.72 0.15
CA TYR A 126 3.15 1.17 -0.88
C TYR A 126 2.05 0.27 -0.34
N PRO A 127 2.35 -0.80 0.45
CA PRO A 127 1.29 -1.65 0.98
C PRO A 127 0.37 -0.86 1.91
N MET A 128 0.92 0.07 2.70
CA MET A 128 0.11 0.97 3.51
C MET A 128 -0.78 1.88 2.66
N GLY A 129 -0.24 2.39 1.55
CA GLY A 129 -0.97 3.18 0.56
C GLY A 129 -2.13 2.40 -0.05
N HIS A 130 -1.95 1.12 -0.40
CA HIS A 130 -3.04 0.25 -0.87
C HIS A 130 -4.15 0.09 0.17
N LEU A 131 -3.81 -0.12 1.46
CA LEU A 131 -4.84 -0.26 2.51
C LEU A 131 -5.61 1.03 2.72
N ILE A 132 -4.90 2.16 2.77
CA ILE A 132 -5.49 3.49 2.92
C ILE A 132 -6.40 3.80 1.72
N ASP A 133 -5.91 3.63 0.49
CA ASP A 133 -6.68 3.83 -0.73
C ASP A 133 -7.92 2.93 -0.77
N PHE A 134 -7.80 1.65 -0.41
CA PHE A 134 -8.94 0.75 -0.41
C PHE A 134 -10.05 1.22 0.55
N GLN A 135 -9.67 1.62 1.77
CA GLN A 135 -10.61 2.17 2.75
C GLN A 135 -11.23 3.50 2.31
N ILE A 136 -10.41 4.42 1.77
CA ILE A 136 -10.89 5.71 1.25
C ILE A 136 -11.82 5.47 0.05
N GLY A 137 -11.47 4.58 -0.86
CA GLY A 137 -12.25 4.22 -2.04
C GLY A 137 -13.65 3.73 -1.69
N GLN A 138 -13.78 2.95 -0.61
CA GLN A 138 -15.10 2.57 -0.07
C GLN A 138 -15.84 3.78 0.53
N GLN A 139 -15.15 4.62 1.30
CA GLN A 139 -15.74 5.80 1.93
C GLN A 139 -16.31 6.79 0.90
N VAL A 140 -15.61 7.03 -0.21
CA VAL A 140 -16.01 8.04 -1.22
C VAL A 140 -16.98 7.52 -2.27
N ARG A 141 -17.32 6.23 -2.24
CA ARG A 141 -18.22 5.61 -3.22
C ARG A 141 -19.59 6.27 -3.22
N GLY A 142 -20.06 6.68 -4.40
CA GLY A 142 -21.34 7.35 -4.57
C GLY A 142 -21.40 8.78 -4.03
N LYS A 143 -20.26 9.35 -3.62
CA LYS A 143 -20.14 10.73 -3.13
C LYS A 143 -19.41 11.60 -4.14
N ASN A 144 -19.50 12.91 -3.95
CA ASN A 144 -18.63 13.84 -4.66
C ASN A 144 -17.19 13.65 -4.16
N LEU A 145 -16.29 13.28 -5.07
CA LEU A 145 -14.90 13.01 -4.72
C LEU A 145 -14.18 14.28 -4.25
N ALA A 146 -14.43 15.43 -4.88
CA ALA A 146 -13.78 16.69 -4.50
C ALA A 146 -14.16 17.08 -3.06
N ASP A 147 -15.45 17.01 -2.73
CA ASP A 147 -15.94 17.34 -1.38
C ASP A 147 -15.35 16.40 -0.32
N GLU A 148 -15.27 15.10 -0.59
CA GLU A 148 -14.66 14.15 0.33
C GLU A 148 -13.14 14.37 0.46
N MET A 149 -12.46 14.69 -0.63
CA MET A 149 -11.03 15.01 -0.61
C MET A 149 -10.78 16.28 0.21
N ASP A 150 -11.54 17.35 0.00
CA ASP A 150 -11.40 18.56 0.79
C ASP A 150 -11.65 18.28 2.28
N ARG A 151 -12.70 17.54 2.62
CA ARG A 151 -13.02 17.14 4.00
C ARG A 151 -11.91 16.30 4.65
N MET A 152 -11.34 15.33 3.92
CA MET A 152 -10.33 14.43 4.49
C MET A 152 -8.95 15.09 4.61
N TYR A 153 -8.55 15.89 3.62
CA TYR A 153 -7.19 16.45 3.54
C TYR A 153 -7.02 17.77 4.30
N THR A 154 -8.11 18.46 4.66
CA THR A 154 -8.05 19.63 5.57
C THR A 154 -7.59 19.28 6.99
N GLN A 155 -7.62 18.00 7.36
CA GLN A 155 -7.05 17.52 8.62
C GLN A 155 -5.53 17.77 8.76
N GLY A 156 -4.82 17.86 7.64
CA GLY A 156 -3.38 18.04 7.60
C GLY A 156 -2.57 16.82 8.08
N ARG A 157 -1.30 17.07 8.39
CA ARG A 157 -0.30 16.10 8.83
C ARG A 157 -0.47 15.80 10.30
N ILE A 158 -1.46 14.96 10.60
CA ILE A 158 -1.70 14.41 11.94
C ILE A 158 -1.36 12.92 11.98
N ILE A 159 -1.53 12.28 13.14
CA ILE A 159 -1.23 10.86 13.33
C ILE A 159 -2.04 10.00 12.32
N PRO A 160 -1.41 9.10 11.54
CA PRO A 160 -2.08 8.29 10.51
C PRO A 160 -3.39 7.62 10.95
N GLN A 161 -3.39 7.01 12.14
CA GLN A 161 -4.56 6.32 12.67
C GLN A 161 -5.70 7.29 13.02
N LEU A 162 -5.37 8.47 13.53
CA LEU A 162 -6.36 9.51 13.81
C LEU A 162 -6.92 10.10 12.53
N TRP A 163 -6.04 10.35 11.54
CA TRP A 163 -6.43 10.83 10.21
C TRP A 163 -7.46 9.88 9.58
N MET A 164 -7.17 8.57 9.58
CA MET A 164 -8.09 7.56 9.03
C MET A 164 -9.39 7.50 9.81
N LYS A 165 -9.34 7.54 11.15
CA LYS A 165 -10.55 7.51 11.98
C LYS A 165 -11.51 8.65 11.64
N ASN A 166 -11.00 9.85 11.40
CA ASN A 166 -11.80 11.00 11.02
C ASN A 166 -12.23 10.96 9.54
N ALA A 167 -11.41 10.37 8.67
CA ALA A 167 -11.67 10.27 7.24
C ALA A 167 -12.77 9.23 6.91
N VAL A 168 -12.62 8.01 7.45
CA VAL A 168 -13.41 6.82 7.10
C VAL A 168 -14.09 6.15 8.31
N GLY A 169 -14.02 6.75 9.50
CA GLY A 169 -14.66 6.23 10.73
C GLY A 169 -13.88 5.14 11.47
N SER A 170 -12.74 4.70 10.95
CA SER A 170 -11.92 3.62 11.53
C SER A 170 -10.42 3.84 11.28
N GLY A 171 -9.56 3.15 12.03
CA GLY A 171 -8.11 3.17 11.78
C GLY A 171 -7.72 2.47 10.48
N ILE A 172 -6.44 2.53 10.12
CA ILE A 172 -5.89 1.74 9.02
C ILE A 172 -6.07 0.26 9.34
N SER A 173 -6.69 -0.49 8.43
CA SER A 173 -7.03 -1.90 8.62
C SER A 173 -6.99 -2.67 7.30
N ILE A 174 -6.57 -3.93 7.39
CA ILE A 174 -6.61 -4.90 6.29
C ILE A 174 -8.02 -5.51 6.10
N GLU A 175 -8.87 -5.45 7.14
CA GLU A 175 -10.17 -6.12 7.16
C GLU A 175 -11.10 -5.71 6.01
N PRO A 176 -11.21 -4.43 5.62
CA PRO A 176 -12.06 -4.04 4.50
C PRO A 176 -11.66 -4.69 3.19
N LEU A 177 -10.35 -4.80 2.93
CA LEU A 177 -9.82 -5.49 1.75
C LEU A 177 -10.16 -6.98 1.80
N LEU A 178 -9.86 -7.67 2.91
CA LEU A 178 -10.14 -9.10 3.05
C LEU A 178 -11.64 -9.43 2.95
N ALA A 179 -12.50 -8.59 3.51
CA ALA A 179 -13.94 -8.75 3.39
C ALA A 179 -14.40 -8.64 1.92
N SER A 180 -13.91 -7.65 1.17
CA SER A 180 -14.20 -7.49 -0.25
C SER A 180 -13.60 -8.60 -1.11
N THR A 181 -12.38 -9.06 -0.82
CA THR A 181 -11.75 -10.22 -1.46
C THR A 181 -12.59 -11.47 -1.25
N LYS A 182 -13.04 -11.72 -0.01
CA LYS A 182 -13.91 -12.86 0.30
C LYS A 182 -15.24 -12.80 -0.45
N ALA A 183 -15.86 -11.62 -0.51
CA ALA A 183 -17.08 -11.42 -1.28
C ALA A 183 -16.85 -11.66 -2.78
N ALA A 184 -15.75 -11.17 -3.35
CA ALA A 184 -15.36 -11.40 -4.73
C ALA A 184 -15.17 -12.89 -5.04
N LEU A 185 -14.50 -13.64 -4.16
CA LEU A 185 -14.31 -15.08 -4.32
C LEU A 185 -15.63 -15.86 -4.31
N TYR A 186 -16.64 -15.42 -3.56
CA TYR A 186 -17.98 -16.04 -3.61
C TYR A 186 -18.75 -15.66 -4.87
N ALA A 187 -18.70 -14.40 -5.29
CA ALA A 187 -19.44 -13.92 -6.45
C ALA A 187 -18.88 -14.49 -7.78
N LEU A 188 -17.56 -14.66 -7.87
CA LEU A 188 -16.87 -15.13 -9.08
C LEU A 188 -16.72 -16.66 -9.16
N LYS A 189 -16.97 -17.38 -8.07
CA LYS A 189 -17.08 -18.85 -8.11
C LYS A 189 -18.39 -19.22 -8.81
N LYS A 190 -18.28 -19.56 -10.10
CA LYS A 190 -19.33 -20.27 -10.84
C LYS A 190 -19.36 -21.73 -10.45
#